data_AF-A0A9C9JMJ9-F1
#
_entry.id   AF-A0A9C9JMJ9-F1
#
_cell.length_a   1.000
_cell.length_b   1.000
_cell.length_c   1.000
_cell.angle_alpha   90.00
_cell.angle_beta   90.00
_cell.angle_gamma   90.00
#
_symmetry.space_group_name_H-M   'P 1'
#
loop_
_entity.id
_entity.type
_entity.pdbx_description
1 polymer ?
#
loop_
_entity_poly.entity_id
_entity_poly.type
_entity_poly.pdbx_seq_one_letter_code
_entity_poly.pdbx_strand_id
1 'polypeptide(L)'
;MLDRKYLRDHPEEARARLALRGGEFAGLVDEFLANDSERRSIQAELDELRAQKNTVSKQIGEFMKAGEREKAEVQKVLSSQIGNAISDLEDKSRA
;
A
#
# COMPACT_ATOMS: atom_id res chain seq x y z
N MET A 1 16.54 18.30 -2.36
CA MET A 1 15.48 17.43 -1.80
C MET A 1 16.13 16.57 -0.72
N LEU A 2 15.59 16.50 0.50
CA LEU A 2 16.09 15.58 1.53
C LEU A 2 15.79 14.14 1.11
N ASP A 3 16.73 13.23 1.36
CA ASP A 3 16.55 11.82 1.07
C ASP A 3 15.63 11.17 2.13
N ARG A 4 14.46 10.71 1.67
CA ARG A 4 13.48 9.98 2.50
C ARG A 4 14.04 8.67 3.06
N LYS A 5 14.99 8.05 2.37
CA LYS A 5 15.65 6.84 2.86
C LYS A 5 16.59 7.18 4.01
N TYR A 6 17.38 8.23 3.87
CA TYR A 6 18.24 8.71 4.95
C TYR A 6 17.46 9.05 6.23
N LEU A 7 16.31 9.73 6.12
CA LEU A 7 15.46 10.05 7.29
C LEU A 7 14.95 8.80 8.02
N ARG A 8 14.79 7.68 7.32
CA ARG A 8 14.37 6.39 7.89
C ARG A 8 15.51 5.60 8.48
N ASP A 9 16.64 5.58 7.79
CA ASP A 9 17.80 4.79 8.18
C ASP A 9 18.57 5.47 9.34
N HIS A 10 18.51 6.81 9.42
CA HIS A 10 19.23 7.63 10.41
C HIS A 10 18.34 8.71 11.07
N PRO A 11 17.23 8.33 11.74
CA PRO A 11 16.26 9.28 12.28
C PRO A 11 16.85 10.17 13.38
N GLU A 12 17.66 9.60 14.29
CA GLU A 12 18.28 10.35 15.38
C GLU A 12 19.32 11.38 14.89
N GLU A 13 20.13 11.01 13.90
CA GLU A 13 21.10 11.93 13.28
C GLU A 13 20.39 13.04 12.50
N ALA A 14 19.29 12.71 11.81
CA ALA A 14 18.44 13.68 11.14
C ALA A 14 17.82 14.67 12.15
N ARG A 15 17.25 14.18 13.26
CA ARG A 15 16.69 15.02 14.33
C ARG A 15 17.74 15.96 14.90
N ALA A 16 18.92 15.45 15.26
CA ALA A 16 19.98 16.27 15.83
C ALA A 16 20.44 17.39 14.87
N ARG A 17 20.61 17.07 13.58
CA ARG A 17 20.98 18.06 12.55
C ARG A 17 19.89 19.09 12.27
N LEU A 18 18.62 18.67 12.32
CA LEU A 18 17.48 19.57 12.13
C LEU A 18 17.24 20.47 13.35
N ALA A 19 17.46 19.96 14.56
CA ALA A 19 17.39 20.74 15.80
C ALA A 19 18.39 21.92 15.80
N LEU A 20 19.58 21.75 15.20
CA LEU A 20 20.55 22.84 15.02
C LEU A 20 20.04 23.99 14.13
N ARG A 21 19.02 23.72 13.30
CA ARG A 21 18.37 24.72 12.44
C ARG A 21 17.09 25.29 13.04
N GLY A 22 16.59 24.70 14.13
CA GLY A 22 15.37 25.07 14.83
C GLY A 22 14.74 23.85 15.50
N GLY A 23 14.41 23.95 16.80
CA GLY A 23 13.90 22.83 17.59
C GLY A 23 12.59 22.22 17.07
N GLU A 24 11.77 23.03 16.38
CA GLU A 24 10.52 22.61 15.73
C GLU A 24 10.74 21.59 14.61
N PHE A 25 11.88 21.65 13.90
CA PHE A 25 12.18 20.75 12.78
C PHE A 25 12.51 19.32 13.23
N ALA A 26 12.93 19.14 14.49
CA ALA A 26 13.16 17.80 15.02
C ALA A 26 11.86 16.99 15.11
N GLY A 27 10.74 17.63 15.47
CA GLY A 27 9.43 16.99 15.53
C GLY A 27 8.88 16.58 14.15
N LEU A 28 9.25 17.30 13.09
CA LEU A 28 8.86 16.95 11.72
C LEU A 28 9.45 15.61 11.24
N VAL A 29 10.55 15.14 11.84
CA VAL A 29 11.10 13.83 11.51
C VAL A 29 10.12 12.73 11.93
N ASP A 30 9.48 12.87 13.08
CA ASP A 30 8.57 11.88 13.63
C ASP A 30 7.26 11.83 12.84
N GLU A 31 6.74 13.01 12.51
CA GLU A 31 5.58 13.15 11.63
C GLU A 31 5.87 12.57 10.23
N PHE A 32 7.06 12.84 9.68
CA PHE A 32 7.50 12.26 8.41
C PHE A 32 7.56 10.72 8.48
N LEU A 33 8.13 10.15 9.54
CA LEU A 33 8.26 8.70 9.69
C LEU A 33 6.89 8.02 9.83
N ALA A 34 5.96 8.63 10.58
CA ALA A 34 4.60 8.14 10.71
C ALA A 34 3.89 8.11 9.34
N ASN A 35 3.92 9.23 8.62
CA ASN A 35 3.32 9.35 7.29
C ASN A 35 3.98 8.42 6.25
N ASP A 36 5.30 8.28 6.25
CA ASP A 36 5.97 7.33 5.34
C ASP A 36 5.63 5.87 5.70
N SER A 37 5.47 5.54 6.97
CA SER A 37 5.05 4.21 7.40
C SER A 37 3.63 3.90 6.92
N GLU A 38 2.68 4.81 7.10
CA GLU A 38 1.30 4.65 6.62
C GLU A 38 1.27 4.49 5.10
N ARG A 39 1.94 5.38 4.37
CA ARG A 39 2.05 5.32 2.91
C ARG A 39 2.61 3.99 2.42
N ARG A 40 3.66 3.46 3.07
CA ARG A 40 4.24 2.16 2.72
C ARG A 40 3.30 1.01 3.02
N SER A 41 2.56 1.07 4.13
CA SER A 41 1.55 0.06 4.47
C SER A 41 0.46 0.00 3.41
N ILE A 42 -0.09 1.17 3.04
CA ILE A 42 -1.11 1.29 1.99
C ILE A 42 -0.57 0.75 0.66
N GLN A 43 0.66 1.10 0.29
CA GLN A 43 1.27 0.59 -0.94
C GLN A 43 1.44 -0.94 -0.91
N ALA A 44 1.88 -1.51 0.22
CA ALA A 44 2.02 -2.96 0.37
C ALA A 44 0.67 -3.67 0.23
N GLU A 45 -0.38 -3.12 0.85
CA GLU A 45 -1.75 -3.65 0.75
C GLU A 45 -2.30 -3.57 -0.68
N LEU A 46 -2.05 -2.48 -1.41
CA LEU A 46 -2.41 -2.37 -2.84
C LEU A 46 -1.74 -3.46 -3.67
N ASP A 47 -0.44 -3.67 -3.46
CA ASP A 47 0.32 -4.65 -4.24
C ASP A 47 -0.15 -6.08 -3.93
N GLU A 48 -0.49 -6.36 -2.67
CA GLU A 48 -1.11 -7.62 -2.25
C GLU A 48 -2.48 -7.82 -2.91
N LEU A 49 -3.39 -6.85 -2.83
CA LEU A 49 -4.72 -6.94 -3.43
C LEU A 49 -4.65 -7.12 -4.96
N ARG A 50 -3.72 -6.43 -5.63
CA ARG A 50 -3.47 -6.60 -7.07
C ARG A 50 -2.97 -8.01 -7.39
N ALA A 51 -2.08 -8.56 -6.57
CA ALA A 51 -1.62 -9.94 -6.72
C ALA A 51 -2.76 -10.95 -6.50
N GLN A 52 -3.59 -10.73 -5.48
CA GLN A 52 -4.78 -11.54 -5.21
C GLN A 52 -5.76 -11.49 -6.39
N LYS A 53 -6.10 -10.30 -6.90
CA LYS A 53 -6.98 -10.12 -8.07
C LYS A 53 -6.48 -10.89 -9.30
N ASN A 54 -5.17 -10.82 -9.58
CA ASN A 54 -4.57 -11.55 -10.69
C ASN A 54 -4.67 -13.07 -10.51
N THR A 55 -4.50 -13.55 -9.28
CA THR A 55 -4.64 -14.97 -8.93
C THR A 55 -6.06 -15.45 -9.11
N VAL A 56 -7.04 -14.71 -8.58
CA VAL A 56 -8.47 -15.00 -8.75
C VAL A 56 -8.86 -14.98 -10.23
N SER A 57 -8.35 -14.02 -11.01
CA SER A 57 -8.60 -13.94 -12.45
C SER A 57 -8.13 -15.19 -13.21
N LYS A 58 -6.98 -15.76 -12.82
CA LYS A 58 -6.50 -17.03 -13.39
C LYS A 58 -7.40 -18.20 -13.01
N GLN A 59 -7.79 -18.29 -11.73
CA GLN A 59 -8.70 -19.34 -11.24
C GLN A 59 -10.06 -19.32 -11.94
N ILE A 60 -10.61 -18.14 -12.22
CA ILE A 60 -11.85 -18.01 -13.01
C ILE A 60 -11.67 -18.64 -14.40
N GLY A 61 -10.56 -18.33 -15.08
CA GLY A 61 -10.26 -18.91 -16.40
C GLY A 61 -10.12 -20.43 -16.36
N GLU A 62 -9.51 -20.97 -15.31
CA GLU A 62 -9.37 -22.42 -15.09
C GLU A 62 -10.74 -23.09 -14.84
N PHE A 63 -11.57 -22.55 -13.97
CA PHE A 63 -12.92 -23.07 -13.73
C PHE A 63 -13.81 -23.00 -14.96
N MET A 64 -13.72 -21.92 -15.76
CA MET A 64 -14.45 -21.80 -17.01
C MET A 64 -14.02 -22.86 -18.03
N LYS A 65 -12.72 -23.17 -18.13
CA LYS A 65 -12.21 -24.26 -18.97
C LYS A 65 -12.65 -25.64 -18.50
N ALA A 66 -12.73 -25.84 -17.18
CA ALA A 66 -13.22 -27.07 -16.57
C ALA A 66 -14.75 -27.25 -16.65
N GLY A 67 -15.49 -26.24 -17.12
CA GLY A 67 -16.96 -26.25 -17.14
C GLY A 67 -17.62 -25.98 -15.79
N GLU A 68 -16.84 -25.62 -14.76
CA GLU A 68 -17.28 -25.36 -13.40
C GLU A 68 -17.81 -23.92 -13.25
N ARG A 69 -18.91 -23.63 -13.96
CA ARG A 69 -19.48 -22.27 -14.04
C ARG A 69 -19.86 -21.68 -12.69
N GLU A 70 -20.38 -22.49 -11.78
CA GLU A 70 -20.78 -22.03 -10.45
C GLU A 70 -19.59 -21.54 -9.62
N LYS A 71 -18.47 -22.27 -9.63
CA LYS A 71 -17.23 -21.83 -8.98
C LYS A 71 -16.63 -20.60 -9.64
N ALA A 72 -16.72 -20.49 -10.96
CA ALA A 72 -16.27 -19.31 -11.69
C ALA A 72 -17.09 -18.05 -11.31
N GLU A 73 -18.41 -18.16 -11.15
CA GLU A 73 -19.25 -17.04 -10.72
C GLU A 73 -18.94 -16.58 -9.29
N VAL A 74 -18.74 -17.51 -8.35
CA VAL A 74 -18.29 -17.16 -6.99
C VAL A 74 -16.97 -16.38 -7.02
N GLN A 75 -16.02 -16.82 -7.84
CA GLN A 75 -14.73 -16.15 -7.97
C GLN A 75 -14.82 -14.79 -8.68
N LYS A 76 -15.77 -14.60 -9.61
CA LYS A 76 -16.02 -13.28 -10.21
C LYS A 76 -16.52 -12.27 -9.19
N VAL A 77 -17.39 -12.69 -8.26
CA VAL A 77 -17.84 -11.84 -7.15
C VAL A 77 -16.65 -11.41 -6.30
N LEU A 78 -15.79 -12.34 -5.92
CA LEU A 78 -14.57 -12.04 -5.17
C LEU A 78 -13.65 -11.08 -5.94
N SER A 79 -13.44 -11.32 -7.24
CA SER A 79 -12.62 -10.44 -8.09
C SER A 79 -13.17 -9.01 -8.16
N SER A 80 -14.49 -8.85 -8.14
CA SER A 80 -15.14 -7.53 -8.11
C SER A 80 -14.92 -6.83 -6.76
N GLN A 81 -15.09 -7.56 -5.66
CA GLN A 81 -14.85 -7.05 -4.31
C GLN A 81 -13.39 -6.57 -4.12
N ILE A 82 -12.42 -7.36 -4.58
CA ILE A 82 -11.01 -6.96 -4.56
C ILE A 82 -10.79 -5.71 -5.43
N GLY A 83 -11.46 -5.61 -6.58
CA GLY A 83 -11.42 -4.43 -7.44
C GLY A 83 -11.89 -3.16 -6.73
N ASN A 84 -12.99 -3.23 -5.99
CA ASN A 84 -13.50 -2.11 -5.20
C ASN A 84 -12.54 -1.75 -4.06
N ALA A 85 -12.03 -2.75 -3.33
CA ALA A 85 -11.07 -2.53 -2.25
C ALA A 85 -9.79 -1.82 -2.76
N ILE A 86 -9.30 -2.19 -3.95
CA ILE A 86 -8.17 -1.49 -4.59
C ILE A 86 -8.52 -0.01 -4.85
N SER A 87 -9.70 0.27 -5.39
CA SER A 87 -10.13 1.65 -5.67
C SER A 87 -10.20 2.48 -4.40
N ASP A 88 -10.84 1.95 -3.35
CA ASP A 88 -10.99 2.64 -2.05
C ASP A 88 -9.63 2.95 -1.42
N LEU A 89 -8.69 2.01 -1.54
CA LEU A 89 -7.35 2.15 -0.98
C LEU A 89 -6.45 3.06 -1.82
N GLU A 90 -6.65 3.11 -3.14
CA GLU A 90 -6.03 4.11 -4.02
C GLU A 90 -6.53 5.52 -3.72
N ASP A 91 -7.82 5.69 -3.43
CA ASP A 91 -8.39 6.98 -3.02
C ASP A 91 -7.85 7.41 -1.66
N LYS A 92 -7.74 6.48 -0.70
CA LYS A 92 -7.10 6.73 0.61
C LYS A 92 -5.62 7.09 0.47
N SER A 93 -4.90 6.52 -0.50
CA SER A 93 -3.50 6.86 -0.75
C SER A 93 -3.29 8.26 -1.36
N ARG A 94 -4.34 8.86 -1.93
CA ARG A 94 -4.29 10.16 -2.61
C ARG A 94 -4.77 11.31 -1.72
N ALA A 95 -5.55 11.01 -0.69
CA ALA A 95 -6.01 11.95 0.34
C ALA A 95 -4.86 12.32 1.29
#